data_AF-A0A8X6W495-F1
#
_entry.id   AF-A0A8X6W495-F1
#
_cell.length_a   1.000
_cell.length_b   1.000
_cell.length_c   1.000
_cell.angle_alpha   90.00
_cell.angle_beta   90.00
_cell.angle_gamma   90.00
#
_symmetry.space_group_name_H-M   'P 1'
#
loop_
_entity.id
_entity.type
_entity.pdbx_description
1 polymer ?
#
loop_
_entity_poly.entity_id
_entity_poly.type
_entity_poly.pdbx_seq_one_letter_code
_entity_poly.pdbx_strand_id
1 'polypeptide(L)'
;MYSLKNSENEITNLNDNGKNSIRLPQIPLPEFSGVIAEFSNFKNQFINLISNNEQLNDSQKLYYLRASLKGEAKLLESPSDSFDSLFKALEDRYENKRQLIDSHVLEIINYEKIYSESSKELRDLMDCINRNIRALKSFEI
;
A
#
# COMPACT_ATOMS: atom_id res chain seq x y z
N MET A 1 -10.59 -30.48 -26.42
CA MET A 1 -10.52 -30.05 -25.01
C MET A 1 -10.45 -28.53 -25.00
N TYR A 2 -11.27 -27.92 -24.14
CA TYR A 2 -11.73 -26.53 -24.22
C TYR A 2 -10.62 -25.47 -24.09
N SER A 3 -10.68 -24.49 -25.00
CA SER A 3 -10.04 -23.18 -24.87
C SER A 3 -11.08 -22.23 -24.28
N LEU A 4 -10.90 -21.77 -23.03
CA LEU A 4 -11.68 -20.68 -22.46
C LEU A 4 -10.90 -19.38 -22.67
N LYS A 5 -11.37 -18.57 -23.62
CA LYS A 5 -10.90 -17.19 -23.81
C LYS A 5 -11.55 -16.29 -22.76
N ASN A 6 -10.67 -15.53 -22.14
CA ASN A 6 -10.83 -14.38 -21.25
C ASN A 6 -12.12 -13.55 -21.36
N SER A 7 -12.70 -13.36 -20.18
CA SER A 7 -13.37 -12.18 -19.62
C SER A 7 -13.58 -10.97 -20.56
N GLU A 8 -14.84 -10.74 -20.90
CA GLU A 8 -15.34 -9.47 -21.41
C GLU A 8 -15.43 -8.47 -20.25
N ASN A 9 -14.64 -7.38 -20.32
CA ASN A 9 -14.73 -6.28 -19.36
C ASN A 9 -15.86 -5.33 -19.81
N GLU A 10 -16.84 -5.13 -18.93
CA GLU A 10 -17.96 -4.21 -19.11
C GLU A 10 -17.49 -2.75 -19.13
N ILE A 11 -18.03 -1.97 -20.06
CA ILE A 11 -17.74 -0.55 -20.29
C ILE A 11 -18.66 0.28 -19.39
N THR A 12 -18.12 1.05 -18.44
CA THR A 12 -18.88 2.10 -17.74
C THR A 12 -18.69 3.43 -18.46
N ASN A 13 -19.76 3.89 -19.14
CA ASN A 13 -19.83 5.22 -19.74
C ASN A 13 -20.08 6.26 -18.65
N LEU A 14 -19.13 7.18 -18.45
CA LEU A 14 -19.38 8.46 -17.80
C LEU A 14 -19.33 9.54 -18.89
N ASN A 15 -20.50 10.02 -19.30
CA ASN A 15 -20.64 11.21 -20.12
C ASN A 15 -20.36 12.45 -19.26
N ASP A 16 -19.32 13.23 -19.59
CA ASP A 16 -19.45 14.69 -19.58
C ASP A 16 -18.44 15.40 -20.51
N ASN A 17 -19.00 16.00 -21.57
CA ASN A 17 -18.58 17.20 -22.29
C ASN A 17 -17.09 17.50 -22.59
N GLY A 18 -16.69 17.23 -23.84
CA GLY A 18 -16.03 18.23 -24.69
C GLY A 18 -14.60 18.68 -24.36
N LYS A 19 -13.90 18.02 -23.44
CA LYS A 19 -12.45 18.17 -23.25
C LYS A 19 -11.80 16.83 -23.58
N ASN A 20 -10.76 16.84 -24.41
CA ASN A 20 -9.94 15.68 -24.72
C ASN A 20 -9.69 14.87 -23.44
N SER A 21 -10.45 13.80 -23.25
CA SER A 21 -10.35 12.97 -22.07
C SER A 21 -9.10 12.15 -22.24
N ILE A 22 -8.05 12.57 -21.53
CA ILE A 22 -6.88 11.72 -21.32
C ILE A 22 -7.42 10.44 -20.68
N ARG A 23 -7.44 9.35 -21.45
CA ARG A 23 -7.83 8.04 -20.94
C ARG A 23 -6.71 7.54 -20.06
N LEU A 24 -6.85 7.77 -18.76
CA LEU A 24 -5.96 7.19 -17.78
C LEU A 24 -6.26 5.69 -17.65
N PRO A 25 -5.25 4.83 -17.45
CA PRO A 25 -5.49 3.44 -17.13
C PRO A 25 -6.32 3.36 -15.83
N GLN A 26 -7.25 2.42 -15.79
CA GLN A 26 -8.03 2.17 -14.58
C GLN A 26 -7.08 1.75 -13.46
N ILE A 27 -7.20 2.39 -12.30
CA ILE A 27 -6.41 2.02 -11.14
C ILE A 27 -6.93 0.66 -10.64
N PRO A 28 -6.09 -0.39 -10.63
CA PRO A 28 -6.52 -1.70 -10.15
C PRO A 28 -6.81 -1.64 -8.65
N LEU A 29 -7.70 -2.53 -8.18
CA LEU A 29 -7.90 -2.70 -6.74
C LEU A 29 -6.59 -3.20 -6.12
N PRO A 30 -6.11 -2.59 -5.02
CA PRO A 30 -4.89 -3.03 -4.37
C PRO A 30 -5.07 -4.43 -3.81
N GLU A 31 -4.02 -5.25 -3.87
CA GLU A 31 -4.01 -6.60 -3.33
C GLU A 31 -3.00 -6.72 -2.19
N PHE A 32 -3.30 -7.60 -1.23
CA PHE A 32 -2.43 -7.85 -0.10
C PHE A 32 -2.38 -9.33 0.27
N SER A 33 -1.18 -9.92 0.20
CA SER A 33 -0.94 -11.34 0.43
C SER A 33 -0.53 -11.69 1.87
N GLY A 34 -0.19 -10.68 2.69
CA GLY A 34 0.34 -10.86 4.05
C GLY A 34 1.82 -10.53 4.21
N VAL A 35 2.48 -9.97 3.19
CA VAL A 35 3.88 -9.51 3.30
C VAL A 35 3.94 -8.22 4.11
N ILE A 36 4.48 -8.26 5.33
CA ILE A 36 4.55 -7.12 6.26
C ILE A 36 5.13 -5.86 5.60
N ALA A 37 6.20 -6.00 4.80
CA ALA A 37 6.85 -4.88 4.11
C ALA A 37 5.93 -4.16 3.11
N GLU A 38 4.93 -4.84 2.56
CA GLU A 38 3.99 -4.28 1.58
C GLU A 38 2.76 -3.65 2.25
N PHE A 39 2.52 -3.94 3.54
CA PHE A 39 1.29 -3.55 4.23
C PHE A 39 1.06 -2.04 4.25
N SER A 40 2.11 -1.25 4.50
CA SER A 40 1.99 0.22 4.51
C SER A 40 1.55 0.77 3.15
N ASN A 41 2.10 0.25 2.06
CA ASN A 41 1.71 0.64 0.71
C ASN A 41 0.26 0.21 0.40
N PHE A 42 -0.10 -1.04 0.72
CA PHE A 42 -1.47 -1.54 0.58
C PHE A 42 -2.48 -0.67 1.33
N LYS A 43 -2.23 -0.41 2.62
CA LYS A 43 -3.08 0.40 3.51
C LYS A 43 -3.32 1.78 2.91
N ASN A 44 -2.26 2.47 2.47
CA ASN A 44 -2.36 3.79 1.86
C ASN A 44 -3.18 3.77 0.56
N GLN A 45 -2.95 2.79 -0.33
CA GLN A 45 -3.72 2.68 -1.57
C GLN A 45 -5.20 2.37 -1.28
N PHE A 46 -5.48 1.44 -0.38
CA PHE A 46 -6.83 1.04 -0.03
C PHE A 46 -7.62 2.19 0.61
N ILE A 47 -6.99 2.95 1.52
CA ILE A 47 -7.63 4.10 2.16
C ILE A 47 -8.02 5.16 1.12
N ASN A 48 -7.10 5.50 0.22
CA ASN A 48 -7.33 6.54 -0.78
C ASN A 48 -8.37 6.13 -1.84
N LEU A 49 -8.42 4.85 -2.22
CA LEU A 49 -9.33 4.38 -3.26
C LEU A 49 -10.72 4.02 -2.73
N ILE A 50 -10.80 3.42 -1.54
CA ILE A 50 -12.02 2.78 -1.03
C ILE A 50 -12.49 3.42 0.28
N SER A 51 -11.61 3.55 1.28
CA SER A 51 -12.03 4.00 2.63
C SER A 51 -12.54 5.44 2.65
N ASN A 52 -11.85 6.34 1.92
CA ASN A 52 -12.19 7.76 1.83
C ASN A 52 -13.29 8.04 0.78
N ASN A 53 -13.77 7.01 0.07
CA ASN A 53 -14.85 7.19 -0.90
C ASN A 53 -16.20 7.24 -0.17
N GLU A 54 -16.78 8.44 -0.08
CA GLU A 54 -18.08 8.68 0.56
C GLU A 54 -19.27 8.03 -0.17
N GLN A 55 -19.09 7.64 -1.44
CA GLN A 55 -20.14 6.94 -2.21
C GLN A 55 -20.27 5.47 -1.81
N LEU A 56 -19.29 4.92 -1.08
CA LEU A 56 -19.29 3.53 -0.62
C LEU A 56 -19.77 3.47 0.83
N ASN A 57 -20.73 2.58 1.09
CA ASN A 57 -21.12 2.23 2.46
C ASN A 57 -20.16 1.18 3.06
N ASP A 58 -20.25 0.96 4.37
CA ASP A 58 -19.33 0.07 5.09
C ASP A 58 -19.38 -1.38 4.61
N SER A 59 -20.54 -1.86 4.16
CA SER A 59 -20.68 -3.21 3.59
C SER A 59 -19.95 -3.34 2.26
N GLN A 60 -20.01 -2.31 1.41
CA GLN A 60 -19.26 -2.26 0.15
C GLN A 60 -17.75 -2.14 0.41
N LYS A 61 -17.33 -1.30 1.36
CA LYS A 61 -15.92 -1.19 1.76
C LYS A 61 -15.37 -2.52 2.27
N LEU A 62 -16.13 -3.21 3.12
CA LEU A 62 -15.79 -4.56 3.60
C LEU A 62 -15.69 -5.57 2.45
N TYR A 63 -16.63 -5.54 1.50
CA TYR A 63 -16.58 -6.40 0.33
C TYR A 63 -15.27 -6.20 -0.46
N TYR A 64 -14.91 -4.95 -0.74
CA TYR A 64 -13.64 -4.64 -1.41
C TYR A 64 -12.42 -5.05 -0.59
N LEU A 65 -12.45 -4.83 0.73
CA LEU A 65 -11.38 -5.27 1.62
C LEU A 65 -11.17 -6.78 1.50
N ARG A 66 -12.24 -7.57 1.62
CA ARG A 66 -12.17 -9.03 1.45
C ARG A 66 -11.68 -9.45 0.06
N ALA A 67 -12.06 -8.73 -1.00
CA ALA A 67 -11.61 -9.03 -2.36
C ALA A 67 -10.11 -8.75 -2.57
N SER A 68 -9.59 -7.72 -1.90
CA SER A 68 -8.19 -7.31 -1.89
C SER A 68 -7.26 -8.26 -1.12
N LEU A 69 -7.78 -9.00 -0.14
CA LEU A 69 -6.96 -9.94 0.64
C LEU A 69 -6.70 -11.24 -0.12
N LYS A 70 -5.44 -11.69 -0.10
CA LYS A 70 -4.94 -12.94 -0.68
C LYS A 70 -4.04 -13.66 0.33
N GLY A 71 -3.69 -14.92 0.05
CA GLY A 71 -2.69 -15.67 0.82
C GLY A 71 -2.96 -15.68 2.33
N GLU A 72 -1.92 -15.42 3.12
CA GLU A 72 -1.97 -15.41 4.59
C GLU A 72 -2.84 -14.29 5.15
N ALA A 73 -2.93 -13.14 4.45
CA ALA A 73 -3.81 -12.06 4.88
C ALA A 73 -5.29 -12.43 4.77
N LYS A 74 -5.65 -13.28 3.79
CA LYS A 74 -7.03 -13.77 3.62
C LYS A 74 -7.47 -14.66 4.77
N LEU A 75 -6.55 -15.39 5.40
CA LEU A 75 -6.84 -16.27 6.54
C LEU A 75 -7.21 -15.49 7.82
N LEU A 76 -6.99 -14.17 7.84
CA LEU A 76 -7.34 -13.32 8.97
C LEU A 76 -8.83 -12.98 9.02
N GLU A 77 -9.57 -13.12 7.91
CA GLU A 77 -10.98 -12.72 7.85
C GLU A 77 -11.91 -13.72 8.55
N SER A 78 -12.92 -13.19 9.23
CA SER A 78 -14.05 -13.93 9.79
C SER A 78 -15.36 -13.53 9.08
N PRO A 79 -16.33 -14.47 8.95
CA PRO A 79 -17.67 -14.14 8.46
C PRO A 79 -18.39 -13.07 9.28
N SER A 80 -18.05 -12.94 10.56
CA SER A 80 -18.66 -11.97 11.49
C SER A 80 -18.04 -10.59 11.46
N ASP A 81 -16.99 -10.37 10.67
CA ASP A 81 -16.27 -9.09 10.68
C ASP A 81 -17.07 -7.96 10.04
N SER A 82 -16.93 -6.78 10.64
CA SER A 82 -17.23 -5.49 10.00
C SER A 82 -16.00 -4.97 9.25
N PHE A 83 -16.15 -3.87 8.50
CA PHE A 83 -15.01 -3.20 7.87
C PHE A 83 -13.96 -2.83 8.94
N ASP A 84 -14.38 -2.15 10.00
CA ASP A 84 -13.49 -1.67 11.05
C ASP A 84 -12.79 -2.81 11.79
N SER A 85 -13.50 -3.91 12.10
CA SER A 85 -12.89 -5.02 12.84
C SER A 85 -11.82 -5.74 12.01
N LEU A 86 -12.10 -6.01 10.73
CA LEU A 86 -11.14 -6.65 9.84
C LEU A 86 -9.96 -5.74 9.52
N PHE A 87 -10.21 -4.46 9.25
CA PHE A 87 -9.15 -3.51 8.94
C PHE A 87 -8.22 -3.32 10.13
N LYS A 88 -8.78 -3.21 11.35
CA LYS A 88 -7.99 -3.17 12.58
C LYS A 88 -7.20 -4.45 12.83
N ALA A 89 -7.76 -5.62 12.57
CA ALA A 89 -7.02 -6.88 12.71
C ALA A 89 -5.80 -6.92 11.76
N LEU A 90 -5.93 -6.39 10.54
CA LEU A 90 -4.81 -6.27 9.60
C LEU A 90 -3.75 -5.30 10.13
N GLU A 91 -4.17 -4.14 10.66
CA GLU A 91 -3.26 -3.19 11.31
C GLU A 91 -2.51 -3.85 12.47
N ASP A 92 -3.22 -4.47 13.41
CA ASP A 92 -2.61 -5.09 14.59
C ASP A 92 -1.59 -6.19 14.21
N ARG A 93 -1.84 -6.94 13.12
CA ARG A 93 -0.97 -8.04 12.67
C ARG A 93 0.19 -7.58 11.79
N TYR A 94 -0.04 -6.61 10.90
CA TYR A 94 0.90 -6.27 9.83
C TYR A 94 1.47 -4.85 9.94
N GLU A 95 0.94 -3.99 10.81
CA GLU A 95 1.46 -2.65 11.05
C GLU A 95 2.67 -2.70 11.99
N ASN A 96 3.84 -3.02 11.43
CA ASN A 96 5.07 -3.03 12.21
C ASN A 96 5.81 -1.69 12.17
N LYS A 97 5.25 -0.67 12.86
CA LYS A 97 5.88 0.64 13.00
C LYS A 97 7.28 0.55 13.61
N ARG A 98 7.46 -0.34 14.61
CA ARG A 98 8.73 -0.49 15.31
C ARG A 98 9.80 -1.08 14.40
N GLN A 99 9.48 -2.11 13.62
CA GLN A 99 10.43 -2.70 12.67
C GLN A 99 10.79 -1.73 11.54
N LEU A 100 9.85 -0.89 11.08
CA LEU A 100 10.13 0.18 10.11
C LEU A 100 11.12 1.19 10.69
N ILE A 101 10.87 1.66 11.92
CA ILE A 101 11.79 2.57 12.64
C ILE A 101 13.16 1.91 12.80
N ASP A 102 13.21 0.67 13.30
CA ASP A 102 14.44 -0.08 13.51
C ASP A 102 15.22 -0.25 12.19
N SER A 103 14.52 -0.54 11.08
CA SER A 103 15.13 -0.65 9.75
C SER A 103 15.78 0.67 9.32
N HIS A 104 15.07 1.80 9.45
CA HIS A 104 15.61 3.11 9.09
C HIS A 104 16.80 3.53 9.99
N VAL A 105 16.73 3.22 11.28
CA VAL A 105 17.82 3.46 12.23
C VAL A 105 19.04 2.61 11.89
N LEU A 106 18.85 1.32 11.61
CA LEU A 106 19.93 0.41 11.24
C LEU A 106 20.57 0.79 9.91
N GLU A 107 19.80 1.30 8.94
CA GLU A 107 20.35 1.77 7.65
C GLU A 107 21.27 2.99 7.83
N ILE A 108 20.96 3.87 8.78
CA ILE A 108 21.84 5.00 9.14
C ILE A 108 23.08 4.49 9.88
N ILE A 109 22.91 3.66 10.92
CA ILE A 109 24.01 3.21 11.78
C ILE A 109 25.00 2.31 11.03
N ASN A 110 24.50 1.45 10.15
CA ASN A 110 25.30 0.48 9.41
C ASN A 110 25.71 0.99 8.03
N TYR A 111 25.57 2.28 7.74
CA TYR A 111 26.01 2.84 6.46
C TYR A 111 27.50 2.54 6.23
N GLU A 112 27.84 2.17 5.00
CA GLU A 112 29.19 1.74 4.64
C GLU A 112 30.22 2.84 4.90
N LYS A 113 31.39 2.47 5.45
CA LYS A 113 32.47 3.42 5.69
C LYS A 113 32.93 4.00 4.35
N ILE A 114 33.02 5.32 4.30
CA ILE A 114 33.59 6.04 3.17
C ILE A 114 35.12 5.96 3.29
N TYR A 115 35.77 5.32 2.32
CA TYR A 115 37.22 5.12 2.32
C TYR A 115 37.97 6.09 1.40
N SER A 116 37.25 6.86 0.57
CA SER A 116 37.84 7.76 -0.42
C SER A 116 37.24 9.16 -0.35
N GLU A 117 38.02 10.17 -0.72
CA GLU A 117 37.51 11.54 -0.90
C GLU A 117 36.71 11.61 -2.21
N SER A 118 35.44 11.18 -2.13
CA SER A 118 34.52 11.15 -3.26
C SER A 118 33.30 12.01 -2.97
N SER A 119 33.10 13.05 -3.79
CA SER A 119 31.90 13.89 -3.72
C SER A 119 30.61 13.11 -3.97
N LYS A 120 30.69 12.00 -4.73
CA LYS A 120 29.59 11.07 -4.94
C LYS A 120 29.24 10.31 -3.67
N GLU A 121 30.24 9.69 -3.01
CA GLU A 121 30.01 8.91 -1.77
C GLU A 121 29.43 9.79 -0.65
N LEU A 122 29.88 11.05 -0.56
CA LEU A 122 29.31 12.02 0.37
C LEU A 122 27.86 12.40 0.05
N ARG A 123 27.50 12.50 -1.24
CA ARG A 123 26.12 12.77 -1.65
C ARG A 123 25.21 11.59 -1.38
N ASP A 124 25.68 10.38 -1.68
CA ASP A 124 24.95 9.13 -1.42
C ASP A 124 24.68 8.97 0.10
N LEU A 125 25.67 9.29 0.95
CA LEU A 125 25.51 9.34 2.41
C LEU A 125 24.44 10.37 2.83
N MET A 126 24.54 11.59 2.30
CA MET A 126 23.60 12.66 2.62
C MET A 126 22.16 12.28 2.19
N ASP A 127 22.00 11.69 1.01
CA ASP A 127 20.71 11.24 0.50
C ASP A 127 20.14 10.08 1.33
N CYS A 128 20.99 9.13 1.74
CA CYS A 128 20.62 8.04 2.65
C CYS A 128 20.12 8.58 3.99
N ILE A 129 20.89 9.45 4.66
CA ILE A 129 20.52 10.05 5.94
C ILE A 129 19.22 10.85 5.80
N ASN A 130 19.12 11.72 4.79
CA ASN A 130 17.95 12.56 4.59
C ASN A 130 16.68 11.77 4.25
N ARG A 131 16.79 10.68 3.49
CA ARG A 131 15.66 9.76 3.25
C ARG A 131 15.18 9.16 4.56
N ASN A 132 16.10 8.58 5.33
CA ASN A 132 15.76 7.90 6.58
C ASN A 132 15.23 8.86 7.65
N ILE A 133 15.81 10.06 7.81
CA ILE A 133 15.29 11.09 8.73
C ILE A 133 13.90 11.55 8.33
N ARG A 134 13.61 11.74 7.03
CA ARG A 134 12.27 12.13 6.57
C ARG A 134 11.22 11.06 6.90
N ALA A 135 11.57 9.79 6.69
CA ALA A 135 10.70 8.66 7.06
C ALA A 135 10.48 8.61 8.59
N LEU A 136 11.56 8.72 9.37
CA LEU A 136 11.49 8.72 10.84
C LEU A 136 10.63 9.86 11.39
N LYS A 137 10.70 11.07 10.80
CA LYS A 137 9.84 12.21 11.18
C LYS A 137 8.36 12.00 10.86
N SER A 138 8.04 11.15 9.87
CA SER A 138 6.65 10.87 9.49
C SER A 138 5.96 9.88 10.44
N PHE A 139 6.75 9.09 11.18
CA PHE A 139 6.27 8.37 12.34
C PHE A 139 6.28 9.35 13.50
N GLU A 140 5.18 10.06 13.75
CA GLU A 140 5.05 10.89 14.96
C GLU A 140 5.35 10.02 16.20
N ILE A 141 6.49 10.27 16.85
CA ILE A 141 6.88 9.70 18.15
C ILE A 141 6.65 10.78 19.22
#